data_AF-A0A3S0BWC8-F1
#
_entry.id   AF-A0A3S0BWC8-F1
#
_cell.length_a   1.000
_cell.length_b   1.000
_cell.length_c   1.000
_cell.angle_alpha   90.00
_cell.angle_beta   90.00
_cell.angle_gamma   90.00
#
_symmetry.space_group_name_H-M   'P 1'
#
loop_
_entity.id
_entity.type
_entity.pdbx_description
1 polymer ?
#
loop_
_entity_poly.entity_id
_entity_poly.type
_entity_poly.pdbx_seq_one_letter_code
_entity_poly.pdbx_strand_id
1 'polypeptide(L)'
;MGKFVDLTGKVFNRLTALEPAGKNKHGRYNWRCSCSCGNMVIVASRSLLNGGTGSCGCLSIKGKLLHGVGLYRQGKYTTSLNGKLTKERQLWAAMLTRCYDSKHHTKYPTYKGCRVSENFKDYQYFAEWCNNQGGFAHKGYQLDKDLLGDGRLYSEETCCFIPTDLNSYFRCNIKKFTEYSPGKFTTKAAGTQSKTFYTKEDAIAAYEELRIARIAFILERDRDILDKKVINFLEEYIREEKICDRIHADGRSLC
;
A
#
# COMPACT_ATOMS: atom_id res chain seq x y z
N MET A 1 -14.12 -14.46 51.14
CA MET A 1 -14.67 -13.94 49.86
C MET A 1 -14.03 -12.59 49.57
N GLY A 2 -13.58 -12.32 48.34
CA GLY A 2 -13.05 -11.00 47.98
C GLY A 2 -14.19 -9.98 47.86
N LYS A 3 -14.04 -8.82 48.51
CA LYS A 3 -14.99 -7.69 48.41
C LYS A 3 -15.14 -7.28 46.94
N PHE A 4 -16.37 -7.05 46.50
CA PHE A 4 -16.61 -6.47 45.16
C PHE A 4 -16.07 -5.04 45.14
N VAL A 5 -15.29 -4.73 44.10
CA VAL A 5 -14.79 -3.39 43.83
C VAL A 5 -15.26 -3.03 42.44
N ASP A 6 -16.03 -1.96 42.34
CA ASP A 6 -16.46 -1.42 41.06
C ASP A 6 -15.29 -0.73 40.34
N LEU A 7 -15.00 -1.18 39.13
CA LEU A 7 -13.94 -0.67 38.27
C LEU A 7 -14.50 0.06 37.03
N THR A 8 -15.82 0.22 36.91
CA THR A 8 -16.46 0.87 35.76
C THR A 8 -15.85 2.25 35.49
N GLY A 9 -15.45 2.49 34.25
CA GLY A 9 -14.82 3.74 33.79
C GLY A 9 -13.35 3.91 34.19
N LYS A 10 -12.77 3.02 35.01
CA LYS A 10 -11.36 3.12 35.42
C LYS A 10 -10.44 2.68 34.28
N VAL A 11 -9.34 3.42 34.13
CA VAL A 11 -8.31 3.18 33.13
C VAL A 11 -7.10 2.49 33.77
N PHE A 12 -6.64 1.42 33.14
CA PHE A 12 -5.50 0.59 33.51
C PHE A 12 -4.54 0.52 32.32
N ASN A 13 -3.60 1.46 32.26
CA ASN A 13 -2.73 1.67 31.11
C ASN A 13 -3.56 1.87 29.82
N ARG A 14 -3.66 0.88 28.93
CA ARG A 14 -4.44 0.97 27.69
C ARG A 14 -5.86 0.45 27.82
N LEU A 15 -6.24 -0.15 28.95
CA LEU A 15 -7.54 -0.78 29.15
C LEU A 15 -8.48 0.13 29.95
N THR A 16 -9.68 0.37 29.44
CA THR A 16 -10.78 1.01 30.18
C THR A 16 -11.79 -0.07 30.57
N ALA A 17 -12.03 -0.27 31.87
CA ALA A 17 -13.01 -1.24 32.34
C ALA A 17 -14.43 -0.72 32.10
N LEU A 18 -15.25 -1.49 31.38
CA LEU A 18 -16.61 -1.11 31.00
C LEU A 18 -17.65 -1.70 31.95
N GLU A 19 -17.59 -3.02 32.20
CA GLU A 19 -18.60 -3.71 33.01
C GLU A 19 -18.08 -5.05 33.57
N PRO A 20 -18.70 -5.58 34.65
CA PRO A 20 -18.41 -6.91 35.16
C PRO A 20 -18.77 -8.02 34.15
N ALA A 21 -17.86 -8.98 33.96
CA ALA A 21 -18.00 -10.12 33.05
C ALA A 21 -18.04 -11.46 33.83
N GLY A 22 -18.77 -11.49 34.94
CA GLY A 22 -18.92 -12.67 35.80
C GLY A 22 -17.73 -12.94 36.73
N LYS A 23 -17.78 -14.07 37.44
CA LYS A 23 -16.70 -14.53 38.33
C LYS A 23 -15.94 -15.69 37.69
N ASN A 24 -14.63 -15.75 37.89
CA ASN A 24 -13.81 -16.89 37.51
C ASN A 24 -13.96 -18.07 38.50
N LYS A 25 -13.34 -19.21 38.18
CA LYS A 25 -13.35 -20.44 39.02
C LYS A 25 -12.84 -20.26 40.46
N HIS A 26 -12.15 -19.15 40.75
CA HIS A 26 -11.66 -18.81 42.08
C HIS A 26 -12.53 -17.74 42.78
N GLY A 27 -13.72 -17.47 42.25
CA GLY A 27 -14.67 -16.51 42.82
C GLY A 27 -14.29 -15.03 42.65
N ARG A 28 -13.29 -14.71 41.81
CA ARG A 28 -12.87 -13.32 41.54
C ARG A 28 -13.61 -12.76 40.34
N TYR A 29 -13.98 -11.49 40.40
CA TYR A 29 -14.65 -10.81 39.28
C TYR A 29 -13.70 -10.66 38.08
N ASN A 30 -14.26 -10.87 36.89
CA ASN A 30 -13.69 -10.50 35.62
C ASN A 30 -14.37 -9.23 35.11
N TRP A 31 -13.67 -8.48 34.28
CA TRP A 31 -14.14 -7.22 33.73
C TRP A 31 -13.97 -7.22 32.22
N ARG A 32 -15.04 -6.86 31.51
CA ARG A 32 -14.98 -6.54 30.08
C ARG A 32 -14.34 -5.15 29.96
N CYS A 33 -13.22 -5.10 29.25
CA CYS A 33 -12.43 -3.88 29.07
C CYS A 33 -12.31 -3.54 27.60
N SER A 34 -12.35 -2.24 27.28
CA SER A 34 -11.98 -1.69 25.98
C SER A 34 -10.51 -1.30 25.98
N CYS A 35 -9.73 -1.75 25.00
CA CYS A 35 -8.35 -1.34 24.81
C CYS A 35 -8.27 -0.11 23.90
N SER A 36 -7.31 0.78 24.12
CA SER A 36 -7.06 1.92 23.21
C SER A 36 -6.65 1.53 21.79
N CYS A 37 -6.39 0.24 21.51
CA CYS A 37 -6.26 -0.27 20.13
C CYS A 37 -7.60 -0.72 19.50
N GLY A 38 -8.74 -0.46 20.15
CA GLY A 38 -10.08 -0.80 19.68
C GLY A 38 -10.57 -2.22 20.01
N ASN A 39 -9.70 -3.10 20.52
CA ASN A 39 -10.08 -4.47 20.88
C ASN A 39 -10.70 -4.58 22.27
N MET A 40 -11.60 -5.55 22.42
CA MET A 40 -12.20 -5.91 23.71
C MET A 40 -11.45 -7.09 24.35
N VAL A 41 -11.31 -7.08 25.67
CA VAL A 41 -10.69 -8.18 26.43
C VAL A 41 -11.39 -8.38 27.77
N ILE A 42 -11.44 -9.62 28.24
CA ILE A 42 -11.92 -9.95 29.59
C ILE A 42 -10.71 -10.16 30.50
N VAL A 43 -10.60 -9.37 31.57
CA VAL A 43 -9.45 -9.40 32.48
C VAL A 43 -9.93 -9.54 33.92
N ALA A 44 -9.24 -10.35 34.72
CA ALA A 44 -9.54 -10.49 36.14
C ALA A 44 -9.27 -9.17 36.90
N SER A 45 -10.15 -8.78 37.84
CA SER A 45 -9.98 -7.55 38.64
C SER A 45 -8.60 -7.43 39.27
N ARG A 46 -8.05 -8.56 39.77
CA ARG A 46 -6.72 -8.57 40.37
C ARG A 46 -5.63 -8.16 39.39
N SER A 47 -5.69 -8.62 38.13
CA SER A 47 -4.69 -8.35 37.11
C SER A 47 -4.73 -6.88 36.63
N LEU A 48 -5.91 -6.26 36.67
CA LEU A 48 -6.06 -4.83 36.42
C LEU A 48 -5.46 -4.02 37.56
N LEU A 49 -5.87 -4.32 38.80
CA LEU A 49 -5.46 -3.57 39.99
C LEU A 49 -3.97 -3.66 40.32
N ASN A 50 -3.32 -4.79 40.03
CA ASN A 50 -1.89 -4.98 40.30
C ASN A 50 -0.99 -4.67 39.08
N GLY A 51 -1.55 -4.17 37.98
CA GLY A 51 -0.80 -3.87 36.76
C GLY A 51 -0.34 -5.09 35.95
N GLY A 52 -0.74 -6.31 36.30
CA GLY A 52 -0.40 -7.53 35.57
C GLY A 52 -1.00 -7.62 34.17
N THR A 53 -2.00 -6.81 33.84
CA THR A 53 -2.57 -6.71 32.49
C THR A 53 -2.98 -5.27 32.19
N GLY A 54 -2.19 -4.60 31.35
CA GLY A 54 -2.43 -3.20 30.94
C GLY A 54 -2.76 -3.02 29.45
N SER A 55 -2.93 -4.11 28.69
CA SER A 55 -3.36 -4.08 27.30
C SER A 55 -4.10 -5.37 26.95
N CYS A 56 -4.80 -5.40 25.82
CA CYS A 56 -5.45 -6.62 25.32
C CYS A 56 -4.46 -7.65 24.72
N GLY A 57 -3.16 -7.49 24.93
CA GLY A 57 -2.11 -8.26 24.26
C GLY A 57 -1.59 -7.64 22.95
N CYS A 58 -2.14 -6.49 22.53
CA CYS A 58 -1.69 -5.77 21.34
C CYS A 58 -0.25 -5.24 21.45
N LEU A 59 0.29 -5.12 22.67
CA LEU A 59 1.69 -4.76 22.91
C LEU A 59 2.63 -5.96 22.82
N SER A 60 2.12 -7.18 22.90
CA SER A 60 2.93 -8.39 22.87
C SER A 60 3.30 -8.74 21.43
N ILE A 61 4.59 -8.61 21.10
CA ILE A 61 5.15 -9.14 19.86
C ILE A 61 5.11 -10.68 19.98
N LYS A 62 4.29 -11.35 19.16
CA LYS A 62 4.31 -12.81 19.09
C LYS A 62 5.23 -13.26 17.96
N GLY A 63 6.33 -13.90 18.32
CA GLY A 63 7.23 -14.58 17.38
C GLY A 63 8.33 -13.68 16.79
N LYS A 64 9.05 -14.24 15.83
CA LYS A 64 10.16 -13.57 15.13
C LYS A 64 9.60 -12.47 14.21
N LEU A 65 10.25 -11.32 14.19
CA LEU A 65 9.96 -10.27 13.21
C LEU A 65 10.10 -10.83 11.79
N LEU A 66 9.12 -10.57 10.94
CA LEU A 66 9.17 -11.00 9.54
C LEU A 66 10.31 -10.26 8.84
N HIS A 67 11.28 -11.01 8.31
CA HIS A 67 12.51 -10.45 7.74
C HIS A 67 13.29 -9.54 8.71
N GLY A 68 13.17 -9.77 10.01
CA GLY A 68 13.89 -9.01 11.04
C GLY A 68 13.33 -7.62 11.35
N VAL A 69 12.29 -7.17 10.64
CA VAL A 69 11.70 -5.83 10.83
C VAL A 69 10.18 -5.82 10.89
N GLY A 70 9.50 -6.78 10.26
CA GLY A 70 8.06 -6.82 10.17
C GLY A 70 7.42 -7.23 11.48
N LEU A 71 6.70 -6.30 12.08
CA LEU A 71 6.05 -6.43 13.36
C LEU A 71 4.59 -6.86 13.21
N TYR A 72 4.29 -8.07 13.68
CA TYR A 72 2.91 -8.50 13.86
C TYR A 72 2.48 -8.38 15.32
N ARG A 73 1.48 -7.53 15.54
CA ARG A 73 0.76 -7.40 16.81
C ARG A 73 -0.66 -7.92 16.65
N GLN A 74 -1.19 -8.53 17.71
CA GLN A 74 -2.60 -8.89 17.75
C GLN A 74 -3.45 -7.60 17.74
N GLY A 75 -4.40 -7.52 16.83
CA GLY A 75 -5.21 -6.31 16.63
C GLY A 75 -6.49 -6.60 15.86
N LYS A 76 -7.09 -5.54 15.32
CA LYS A 76 -8.33 -5.58 14.52
C LYS A 76 -8.17 -6.43 13.26
N TYR A 77 -7.01 -6.35 12.61
CA TYR A 77 -6.75 -7.03 11.34
C TYR A 77 -6.09 -8.38 11.59
N THR A 78 -6.69 -9.44 11.07
CA THR A 78 -6.19 -10.82 11.17
C THR A 78 -5.36 -11.18 9.95
N THR A 79 -4.33 -12.00 10.13
CA THR A 79 -3.45 -12.45 9.02
C THR A 79 -4.04 -13.58 8.17
N SER A 80 -5.09 -14.23 8.66
CA SER A 80 -5.78 -15.30 7.97
C SER A 80 -7.28 -15.28 8.25
N LEU A 81 -8.07 -15.57 7.23
CA LEU A 81 -9.51 -15.77 7.30
C LEU A 81 -9.87 -17.09 6.61
N ASN A 82 -10.63 -17.96 7.29
CA ASN A 82 -11.04 -19.27 6.78
C ASN A 82 -9.86 -20.13 6.26
N GLY A 83 -8.74 -20.12 6.99
CA GLY A 83 -7.53 -20.87 6.64
C GLY A 83 -6.72 -20.29 5.47
N LYS A 84 -7.14 -19.18 4.87
CA LYS A 84 -6.42 -18.48 3.80
C LYS A 84 -5.80 -17.19 4.33
N LEU A 85 -4.61 -16.84 3.85
CA LEU A 85 -4.00 -15.54 4.17
C LEU A 85 -4.86 -14.40 3.62
N THR A 86 -5.00 -13.32 4.39
CA THR A 86 -5.68 -12.10 3.95
C THR A 86 -4.86 -11.35 2.89
N LYS A 87 -5.52 -10.54 2.06
CA LYS A 87 -4.85 -9.82 0.95
C LYS A 87 -3.78 -8.87 1.48
N GLU A 88 -4.09 -8.14 2.55
CA GLU A 88 -3.18 -7.26 3.30
C GLU A 88 -1.97 -8.03 3.79
N ARG A 89 -2.18 -9.25 4.35
CA ARG A 89 -1.08 -10.08 4.85
C ARG A 89 -0.15 -10.53 3.73
N GLN A 90 -0.70 -10.90 2.58
CA GLN A 90 0.08 -11.29 1.40
C GLN A 90 0.89 -10.11 0.86
N LEU A 91 0.26 -8.95 0.71
CA LEU A 91 0.92 -7.72 0.24
C LEU A 91 2.04 -7.28 1.18
N TRP A 92 1.76 -7.25 2.49
CA TRP A 92 2.73 -6.88 3.52
C TRP A 92 3.95 -7.82 3.52
N ALA A 93 3.72 -9.13 3.40
CA ALA A 93 4.79 -10.12 3.29
C ALA A 93 5.65 -9.89 2.04
N ALA A 94 5.01 -9.64 0.90
CA ALA A 94 5.68 -9.44 -0.37
C ALA A 94 6.51 -8.14 -0.37
N MET A 95 5.95 -7.06 0.19
CA MET A 95 6.65 -5.78 0.39
C MET A 95 7.92 -5.97 1.23
N LEU A 96 7.81 -6.59 2.41
CA LEU A 96 8.97 -6.82 3.28
C LEU A 96 10.00 -7.77 2.65
N THR A 97 9.55 -8.79 1.92
CA THR A 97 10.45 -9.68 1.16
C THR A 97 11.26 -8.90 0.13
N ARG A 98 10.62 -8.01 -0.64
CA ARG A 98 11.30 -7.16 -1.62
C ARG A 98 12.30 -6.22 -0.95
N CYS A 99 12.03 -5.73 0.25
CA CYS A 99 12.94 -4.80 0.93
C CYS A 99 14.12 -5.50 1.65
N TYR A 100 13.93 -6.69 2.22
CA TYR A 100 14.88 -7.22 3.22
C TYR A 100 15.31 -8.68 3.03
N ASP A 101 14.72 -9.42 2.10
CA ASP A 101 15.13 -10.82 1.88
C ASP A 101 16.35 -10.87 0.94
N SER A 102 17.50 -11.24 1.50
CA SER A 102 18.76 -11.28 0.75
C SER A 102 18.75 -12.31 -0.39
N LYS A 103 18.04 -13.43 -0.24
CA LYS A 103 17.89 -14.43 -1.32
C LYS A 103 17.03 -13.86 -2.45
N HIS A 104 15.99 -13.11 -2.13
CA HIS A 104 15.16 -12.40 -3.08
C HIS A 104 15.99 -11.38 -3.86
N HIS A 105 16.87 -10.63 -3.19
CA HIS A 105 17.77 -9.67 -3.84
C HIS A 105 18.82 -10.30 -4.74
N THR A 106 19.23 -11.53 -4.48
CA THR A 106 20.09 -12.30 -5.40
C THR A 106 19.36 -12.60 -6.70
N LYS A 107 18.08 -13.01 -6.62
CA LYS A 107 17.26 -13.33 -7.80
C LYS A 107 16.73 -12.09 -8.52
N TYR A 108 16.45 -11.03 -7.79
CA TYR A 108 15.87 -9.78 -8.28
C TYR A 108 16.67 -8.57 -7.77
N PRO A 109 17.84 -8.29 -8.36
CA PRO A 109 18.73 -7.23 -7.90
C PRO A 109 18.13 -5.83 -7.94
N THR A 110 17.09 -5.60 -8.75
CA THR A 110 16.37 -4.32 -8.84
C THR A 110 15.71 -3.90 -7.53
N TYR A 111 15.46 -4.82 -6.60
CA TYR A 111 14.92 -4.50 -5.29
C TYR A 111 16.00 -4.18 -4.24
N LYS A 112 17.30 -4.29 -4.57
CA LYS A 112 18.37 -3.89 -3.65
C LYS A 112 18.24 -2.41 -3.30
N GLY A 113 18.28 -2.09 -2.01
CA GLY A 113 18.12 -0.73 -1.50
C GLY A 113 16.66 -0.27 -1.34
N CYS A 114 15.68 -1.13 -1.64
CA CYS A 114 14.29 -0.86 -1.27
C CYS A 114 14.12 -0.90 0.26
N ARG A 115 13.27 -0.03 0.80
CA ARG A 115 13.00 0.11 2.24
C ARG A 115 11.53 0.41 2.49
N VAL A 116 11.06 0.21 3.73
CA VAL A 116 9.70 0.58 4.18
C VAL A 116 9.77 1.63 5.29
N SER A 117 8.74 2.48 5.38
CA SER A 117 8.53 3.39 6.51
C SER A 117 8.37 2.61 7.83
N GLU A 118 8.63 3.25 8.97
CA GLU A 118 8.44 2.62 10.28
C GLU A 118 7.00 2.16 10.51
N ASN A 119 6.03 2.91 10.03
CA ASN A 119 4.62 2.57 10.12
C ASN A 119 4.27 1.33 9.28
N PHE A 120 4.78 1.22 8.06
CA PHE A 120 4.56 0.06 7.20
C PHE A 120 5.25 -1.22 7.69
N LYS A 121 6.16 -1.13 8.67
CA LYS A 121 6.67 -2.30 9.39
C LYS A 121 5.65 -2.88 10.37
N ASP A 122 4.63 -2.13 10.80
CA ASP A 122 3.56 -2.65 11.65
C ASP A 122 2.40 -3.19 10.78
N TYR A 123 2.08 -4.47 10.93
CA TYR A 123 1.02 -5.10 10.15
C TYR A 123 -0.37 -4.48 10.38
N GLN A 124 -0.70 -4.08 11.61
CA GLN A 124 -2.01 -3.50 11.91
C GLN A 124 -2.18 -2.17 11.20
N TYR A 125 -1.12 -1.34 11.24
CA TYR A 125 -1.09 -0.07 10.51
C TYR A 125 -1.20 -0.29 9.00
N PHE A 126 -0.37 -1.18 8.44
CA PHE A 126 -0.38 -1.44 7.00
C PHE A 126 -1.73 -1.99 6.52
N ALA A 127 -2.35 -2.89 7.28
CA ALA A 127 -3.66 -3.44 6.95
C ALA A 127 -4.75 -2.38 7.00
N GLU A 128 -4.73 -1.50 8.00
CA GLU A 128 -5.64 -0.35 8.07
C GLU A 128 -5.46 0.59 6.89
N TRP A 129 -4.22 0.97 6.59
CA TRP A 129 -3.89 1.81 5.45
C TRP A 129 -4.43 1.22 4.14
N CYS A 130 -4.19 -0.08 3.90
CA CYS A 130 -4.72 -0.78 2.72
C CYS A 130 -6.24 -0.66 2.61
N ASN A 131 -6.97 -0.92 3.71
CA ASN A 131 -8.43 -0.88 3.72
C ASN A 131 -9.00 0.54 3.52
N ASN A 132 -8.17 1.58 3.68
CA ASN A 132 -8.52 2.97 3.45
C ASN A 132 -8.04 3.50 2.08
N GLN A 133 -7.40 2.68 1.25
CA GLN A 133 -6.98 3.10 -0.10
C GLN A 133 -8.04 2.73 -1.15
N GLY A 134 -8.26 3.65 -2.06
CA GLY A 134 -8.92 3.40 -3.34
C GLY A 134 -8.19 2.29 -4.10
N GLY A 135 -8.95 1.43 -4.80
CA GLY A 135 -8.36 0.32 -5.57
C GLY A 135 -7.93 -0.92 -4.76
N PHE A 136 -7.77 -0.85 -3.43
CA PHE A 136 -7.36 -2.02 -2.64
C PHE A 136 -8.32 -3.20 -2.78
N ALA A 137 -9.63 -2.98 -2.74
CA ALA A 137 -10.63 -4.04 -2.92
C ALA A 137 -10.86 -4.42 -4.39
N HIS A 138 -10.32 -3.65 -5.35
CA HIS A 138 -10.63 -3.81 -6.76
C HIS A 138 -9.76 -4.88 -7.42
N LYS A 139 -10.38 -5.70 -8.27
CA LYS A 139 -9.68 -6.73 -9.05
C LYS A 139 -8.81 -6.06 -10.11
N GLY A 140 -7.58 -6.54 -10.26
CA GLY A 140 -6.63 -6.00 -11.24
C GLY A 140 -5.79 -4.82 -10.74
N TYR A 141 -5.99 -4.38 -9.50
CA TYR A 141 -5.18 -3.34 -8.87
C TYR A 141 -4.01 -3.95 -8.09
N GLN A 142 -2.87 -3.26 -8.12
CA GLN A 142 -1.62 -3.67 -7.51
C GLN A 142 -1.05 -2.56 -6.64
N LEU A 143 -0.41 -2.96 -5.53
CA LEU A 143 0.39 -2.05 -4.73
C LEU A 143 1.61 -1.60 -5.54
N ASP A 144 1.72 -0.30 -5.75
CA ASP A 144 2.81 0.36 -6.42
C ASP A 144 3.48 1.38 -5.49
N LYS A 145 4.79 1.61 -5.67
CA LYS A 145 5.60 2.61 -4.95
C LYS A 145 6.37 3.54 -5.89
N ASP A 146 6.23 3.32 -7.19
CA ASP A 146 7.06 3.89 -8.23
C ASP A 146 6.38 5.14 -8.81
N LEU A 147 5.04 5.13 -8.94
CA LEU A 147 4.28 6.24 -9.51
C LEU A 147 4.44 7.55 -8.71
N LEU A 148 4.42 7.46 -7.38
CA LEU A 148 4.48 8.62 -6.47
C LEU A 148 5.81 8.73 -5.71
N GLY A 149 6.79 7.89 -6.05
CA GLY A 149 8.01 7.73 -5.25
C GLY A 149 9.29 7.64 -6.07
N ASP A 150 10.42 7.51 -5.36
CA ASP A 150 11.75 7.32 -5.94
C ASP A 150 12.01 5.88 -6.42
N GLY A 151 10.97 5.05 -6.39
CA GLY A 151 11.03 3.63 -6.66
C GLY A 151 11.83 2.79 -5.67
N ARG A 152 12.13 3.30 -4.47
CA ARG A 152 12.85 2.57 -3.41
C ARG A 152 12.12 2.55 -2.07
N LEU A 153 11.44 3.63 -1.71
CA LEU A 153 10.70 3.70 -0.45
C LEU A 153 9.26 3.21 -0.63
N TYR A 154 8.83 2.26 0.19
CA TYR A 154 7.42 1.95 0.43
C TYR A 154 6.96 2.71 1.68
N SER A 155 6.06 3.68 1.51
CA SER A 155 5.43 4.41 2.61
C SER A 155 4.01 4.83 2.24
N GLU A 156 3.31 5.42 3.20
CA GLU A 156 1.97 5.98 3.06
C GLU A 156 1.89 7.04 1.95
N GLU A 157 2.99 7.75 1.73
CA GLU A 157 3.13 8.81 0.76
C GLU A 157 3.42 8.23 -0.63
N THR A 158 4.42 7.35 -0.72
CA THR A 158 4.90 6.81 -2.02
C THR A 158 4.03 5.69 -2.56
N CYS A 159 3.33 4.95 -1.71
CA CYS A 159 2.54 3.81 -2.14
C CYS A 159 1.12 4.17 -2.56
N CYS A 160 0.60 3.49 -3.58
CA CYS A 160 -0.80 3.57 -3.99
C CYS A 160 -1.26 2.23 -4.60
N PHE A 161 -2.57 2.04 -4.73
CA PHE A 161 -3.09 0.94 -5.55
C PHE A 161 -3.50 1.47 -6.91
N ILE A 162 -2.91 0.89 -7.96
CA ILE A 162 -3.19 1.27 -9.34
C ILE A 162 -3.52 0.04 -10.20
N PRO A 163 -4.30 0.22 -11.27
CA PRO A 163 -4.55 -0.83 -12.26
C PRO A 163 -3.25 -1.41 -12.82
N THR A 164 -3.25 -2.72 -13.09
CA THR A 164 -2.07 -3.41 -13.62
C THR A 164 -1.64 -2.83 -14.97
N ASP A 165 -2.59 -2.42 -15.81
CA ASP A 165 -2.28 -1.77 -17.08
C ASP A 165 -1.54 -0.46 -16.86
N LEU A 166 -2.00 0.42 -15.95
CA LEU A 166 -1.28 1.65 -15.60
C LEU A 166 0.13 1.35 -15.05
N ASN A 167 0.24 0.37 -14.15
CA ASN A 167 1.51 -0.01 -13.53
C ASN A 167 2.55 -0.49 -14.56
N SER A 168 2.12 -1.26 -15.56
CA SER A 168 3.00 -1.72 -16.65
C SER A 168 3.51 -0.57 -17.51
N TYR A 169 2.76 0.51 -17.69
CA TYR A 169 3.19 1.66 -18.50
C TYR A 169 4.34 2.43 -17.86
N PHE A 170 4.33 2.64 -16.53
CA PHE A 170 5.37 3.40 -15.85
C PHE A 170 6.63 2.60 -15.52
N ARG A 171 6.56 1.26 -15.49
CA ARG A 171 7.70 0.39 -15.12
C ARG A 171 8.59 0.00 -16.28
N CYS A 172 8.14 0.11 -17.52
CA CYS A 172 8.89 -0.37 -18.67
C CYS A 172 9.61 0.78 -19.37
N ASN A 173 10.91 0.58 -19.67
CA ASN A 173 11.58 1.24 -20.79
C ASN A 173 10.95 0.71 -22.09
N ILE A 174 9.71 1.13 -22.36
CA ILE A 174 8.99 0.72 -23.56
C ILE A 174 9.75 1.31 -24.74
N LYS A 175 10.11 0.44 -25.68
CA LYS A 175 10.72 0.85 -26.93
C LYS A 175 9.73 1.77 -27.67
N LYS A 176 10.00 3.09 -27.66
CA LYS A 176 9.10 4.11 -28.23
C LYS A 176 8.80 3.86 -29.71
N PHE A 177 9.81 3.40 -30.45
CA PHE A 177 9.71 3.12 -31.88
C PHE A 177 10.54 1.91 -32.32
N THR A 178 10.27 1.36 -33.50
CA THR A 178 11.10 0.38 -34.19
C THR A 178 11.35 0.83 -35.62
N GLU A 179 12.61 0.99 -35.99
CA GLU A 179 13.02 1.07 -37.40
C GLU A 179 13.03 -0.34 -38.00
N TYR A 180 12.15 -0.61 -38.96
CA TYR A 180 12.00 -1.93 -39.58
C TYR A 180 12.59 -1.98 -41.00
N SER A 181 12.85 -0.82 -41.59
CA SER A 181 13.62 -0.63 -42.81
C SER A 181 14.26 0.76 -42.76
N PRO A 182 15.37 1.02 -43.48
CA PRO A 182 16.05 2.31 -43.44
C PRO A 182 15.08 3.48 -43.66
N GLY A 183 15.01 4.38 -42.68
CA GLY A 183 14.13 5.57 -42.72
C GLY A 183 12.63 5.29 -42.57
N LYS A 184 12.23 4.09 -42.12
CA LYS A 184 10.84 3.78 -41.78
C LYS A 184 10.72 3.24 -40.37
N PHE A 185 9.96 3.97 -39.57
CA PHE A 185 9.75 3.73 -38.14
C PHE A 185 8.31 3.31 -37.88
N THR A 186 8.09 2.55 -36.83
CA THR A 186 6.75 2.20 -36.31
C THR A 186 6.71 2.42 -34.82
N THR A 187 5.54 2.76 -34.29
CA THR A 187 5.28 2.77 -32.85
C THR A 187 4.34 1.61 -32.50
N LYS A 188 4.45 1.12 -31.27
CA LYS A 188 3.49 0.16 -30.71
C LYS A 188 2.99 0.73 -29.39
N ALA A 189 1.80 1.32 -29.40
CA ALA A 189 1.01 1.45 -28.18
C ALA A 189 0.13 0.20 -28.05
N ALA A 190 -0.06 -0.31 -26.83
CA ALA A 190 -0.90 -1.48 -26.63
C ALA A 190 -2.33 -1.19 -27.11
N GLY A 191 -2.83 -1.99 -28.07
CA GLY A 191 -4.19 -1.91 -28.58
C GLY A 191 -4.40 -1.03 -29.83
N THR A 192 -3.35 -0.45 -30.44
CA THR A 192 -3.48 0.37 -31.66
C THR A 192 -2.91 -0.33 -32.90
N GLN A 193 -3.47 0.00 -34.08
CA GLN A 193 -2.94 -0.43 -35.37
C GLN A 193 -1.57 0.24 -35.60
N SER A 194 -0.60 -0.53 -36.11
CA SER A 194 0.75 -0.01 -36.34
C SER A 194 0.75 1.00 -37.49
N LYS A 195 1.28 2.21 -37.25
CA LYS A 195 1.45 3.26 -38.24
C LYS A 195 2.93 3.40 -38.61
N THR A 196 3.21 3.62 -39.89
CA THR A 196 4.56 3.92 -40.40
C THR A 196 4.83 5.42 -40.32
N PHE A 197 6.05 5.77 -39.88
CA PHE A 197 6.60 7.12 -39.83
C PHE A 197 7.91 7.15 -40.62
N TYR A 198 8.26 8.31 -41.18
CA TYR A 198 9.45 8.49 -42.01
C TYR A 198 10.58 9.24 -41.30
N THR A 199 10.31 9.73 -40.09
CA THR A 199 11.31 10.29 -39.18
C THR A 199 11.20 9.59 -37.83
N LYS A 200 12.30 9.63 -37.06
CA LYS A 200 12.34 9.08 -35.71
C LYS A 200 11.52 9.95 -34.77
N GLU A 201 11.54 11.26 -35.00
CA GLU A 201 10.89 12.30 -34.21
C GLU A 201 9.36 12.13 -34.27
N ASP A 202 8.79 11.94 -35.47
CA ASP A 202 7.34 11.72 -35.62
C ASP A 202 6.89 10.43 -34.94
N ALA A 203 7.71 9.37 -35.00
CA ALA A 203 7.42 8.12 -34.30
C ALA A 203 7.44 8.32 -32.78
N ILE A 204 8.40 9.09 -32.25
CA ILE A 204 8.45 9.39 -30.82
C ILE A 204 7.23 10.23 -30.40
N ALA A 205 6.90 11.29 -31.14
CA ALA A 205 5.75 12.15 -30.84
C ALA A 205 4.44 11.36 -30.82
N ALA A 206 4.19 10.53 -31.85
CA ALA A 206 3.00 9.69 -31.90
C ALA A 206 2.94 8.65 -30.76
N TYR A 207 4.09 8.16 -30.29
CA TYR A 207 4.12 7.29 -29.12
C TYR A 207 3.70 8.04 -27.84
N GLU A 208 4.22 9.25 -27.61
CA GLU A 208 3.86 10.05 -26.44
C GLU A 208 2.39 10.47 -26.46
N GLU A 209 1.82 10.86 -27.62
CA GLU A 209 0.40 11.14 -27.75
C GLU A 209 -0.49 9.95 -27.34
N LEU A 210 -0.16 8.75 -27.85
CA LEU A 210 -0.89 7.53 -27.51
C LEU A 210 -0.75 7.17 -26.03
N ARG A 211 0.40 7.45 -25.44
CA ARG A 211 0.66 7.25 -24.01
C ARG A 211 -0.18 8.20 -23.16
N ILE A 212 -0.23 9.48 -23.49
CA ILE A 212 -1.07 10.47 -22.80
C ILE A 212 -2.55 10.14 -22.95
N ALA A 213 -3.00 9.76 -24.15
CA ALA A 213 -4.37 9.31 -24.39
C ALA A 213 -4.73 8.09 -23.54
N ARG A 214 -3.80 7.14 -23.38
CA ARG A 214 -4.02 5.96 -22.53
C ARG A 214 -4.13 6.32 -21.06
N ILE A 215 -3.27 7.20 -20.55
CA ILE A 215 -3.33 7.65 -19.15
C ILE A 215 -4.65 8.40 -18.91
N ALA A 216 -5.04 9.29 -19.82
CA ALA A 216 -6.31 10.01 -19.73
C ALA A 216 -7.52 9.05 -19.71
N PHE A 217 -7.51 8.03 -20.56
CA PHE A 217 -8.55 6.99 -20.56
C PHE A 217 -8.63 6.24 -19.24
N ILE A 218 -7.49 5.83 -18.66
CA ILE A 218 -7.47 5.14 -17.36
C ILE A 218 -7.99 6.08 -16.26
N LEU A 219 -7.56 7.33 -16.27
CA LEU A 219 -7.98 8.34 -15.31
C LEU A 219 -9.50 8.55 -15.35
N GLU A 220 -10.09 8.60 -16.53
CA GLU A 220 -11.55 8.71 -16.69
C GLU A 220 -12.27 7.43 -16.25
N ARG A 221 -11.81 6.26 -16.71
CA ARG A 221 -12.39 4.94 -16.40
C ARG A 221 -12.42 4.65 -14.90
N ASP A 222 -11.35 5.00 -14.20
CA ASP A 222 -11.11 4.57 -12.82
C ASP A 222 -11.17 5.74 -11.81
N ARG A 223 -11.70 6.91 -12.21
CA ARG A 223 -11.69 8.15 -11.42
C ARG A 223 -12.26 7.97 -10.01
N ASP A 224 -13.36 7.24 -9.88
CA ASP A 224 -14.05 7.02 -8.60
C ASP A 224 -13.37 5.97 -7.70
N ILE A 225 -12.39 5.24 -8.25
CA ILE A 225 -11.66 4.17 -7.57
C ILE A 225 -10.28 4.65 -7.13
N LEU A 226 -9.63 5.50 -7.92
CA LEU A 226 -8.27 5.96 -7.66
C LEU A 226 -8.20 6.91 -6.46
N ASP A 227 -7.13 6.78 -5.68
CA ASP A 227 -6.84 7.76 -4.63
C ASP A 227 -6.62 9.15 -5.22
N LYS A 228 -7.07 10.19 -4.50
CA LYS A 228 -6.93 11.59 -4.92
C LYS A 228 -5.49 11.97 -5.28
N LYS A 229 -4.50 11.45 -4.55
CA LYS A 229 -3.07 11.70 -4.85
C LYS A 229 -2.62 11.12 -6.19
N VAL A 230 -3.18 9.99 -6.60
CA VAL A 230 -2.92 9.39 -7.92
C VAL A 230 -3.58 10.21 -9.00
N ILE A 231 -4.84 10.61 -8.81
CA ILE A 231 -5.57 11.48 -9.74
C ILE A 231 -4.78 12.77 -9.99
N ASN A 232 -4.40 13.48 -8.93
CA ASN A 232 -3.65 14.72 -9.02
C ASN A 232 -2.33 14.53 -9.79
N PHE A 233 -1.58 13.48 -9.47
CA PHE A 233 -0.32 13.17 -10.16
C PHE A 233 -0.54 12.94 -11.67
N LEU A 234 -1.54 12.14 -12.05
CA LEU A 234 -1.81 11.85 -13.45
C LEU A 234 -2.31 13.08 -14.21
N GLU A 235 -3.14 13.93 -13.59
CA GLU A 235 -3.61 15.18 -14.18
C GLU A 235 -2.46 16.16 -14.41
N GLU A 236 -1.55 16.28 -13.44
CA GLU A 236 -0.34 17.09 -13.57
C GLU A 236 0.59 16.55 -14.66
N TYR A 237 0.81 15.23 -14.66
CA TYR A 237 1.61 14.54 -15.67
C TYR A 237 1.09 14.81 -17.10
N ILE A 238 -0.23 14.68 -17.31
CA ILE A 238 -0.86 14.98 -18.61
C ILE A 238 -0.70 16.45 -18.98
N ARG A 239 -0.79 17.37 -18.00
CA ARG A 239 -0.68 18.81 -18.24
C ARG A 239 0.74 19.21 -18.66
N GLU A 240 1.76 18.72 -17.97
CA GLU A 240 3.17 19.04 -18.25
C GLU A 240 3.59 18.59 -19.66
N GLU A 241 3.21 17.38 -20.04
CA GLU A 241 3.52 16.82 -21.36
C GLU A 241 2.83 17.62 -22.48
N LYS A 242 1.57 18.04 -22.27
CA LYS A 242 0.85 18.92 -23.22
C LYS A 242 1.46 20.32 -23.34
N ILE A 243 2.13 20.83 -22.29
CA ILE A 243 2.85 22.12 -22.36
C ILE A 243 4.12 21.97 -23.19
N CYS A 244 4.86 20.87 -23.02
CA CYS A 244 6.05 20.54 -23.80
C CYS A 244 5.73 20.53 -25.31
N ASP A 245 4.64 19.86 -25.70
CA ASP A 245 4.19 19.80 -27.10
C ASP A 245 3.88 21.18 -27.70
N ARG A 246 3.30 22.11 -26.92
CA ARG A 246 3.03 23.48 -27.38
C ARG A 246 4.31 24.30 -27.56
N ILE A 247 5.27 24.17 -26.65
CA ILE A 247 6.56 24.86 -26.75
C ILE A 247 7.33 24.38 -28.00
N HIS A 248 7.27 23.07 -28.30
CA HIS A 248 7.84 22.52 -29.52
C HIS A 248 7.08 22.94 -30.80
N ALA A 249 5.75 23.02 -30.77
CA ALA A 249 4.95 23.48 -31.89
C ALA A 249 5.15 24.97 -32.22
N ASP A 250 5.42 25.81 -31.22
CA ASP A 250 5.64 27.26 -31.36
C ASP A 250 7.10 27.63 -31.73
N GLY A 251 7.97 26.64 -31.99
CA GLY A 251 9.33 26.86 -32.50
C GLY A 251 10.30 27.52 -31.53
N ARG A 252 9.98 27.61 -30.23
CA ARG A 252 10.89 28.13 -29.19
C ARG A 252 11.46 26.98 -28.37
N SER A 253 12.49 26.30 -28.89
CA SER A 253 13.31 25.41 -28.09
C SER A 253 14.12 26.23 -27.08
N LEU A 254 13.94 25.97 -25.78
CA LEU A 254 14.90 26.31 -24.74
C LEU A 254 15.38 25.02 -24.08
N CYS A 255 16.18 24.27 -24.85
CA CYS A 255 17.28 23.44 -24.39
C CYS A 255 18.18 23.11 -25.59
#